data_AF-A0A1E7RT69-F1
#
_entry.id   AF-A0A1E7RT69-F1
#
_cell.length_a   1.000
_cell.length_b   1.000
_cell.length_c   1.000
_cell.angle_alpha   90.00
_cell.angle_beta   90.00
_cell.angle_gamma   90.00
#
_symmetry.space_group_name_H-M   'P 1'
#
loop_
_entity.id
_entity.type
_entity.pdbx_description
1 polymer ?
#
loop_
_entity_poly.entity_id
_entity_poly.type
_entity_poly.pdbx_seq_one_letter_code
_entity_poly.pdbx_strand_id
1 'polypeptide(L)'
;MTELDRYLDAATRQNTVRSYASALRHFEVEWQGHLPATPDSVARYLAAYAQTLATSTLRHRLAAIASWHRDHGFVDPTRSPLVRKVLKGIQTLHPGQVKQAAPLQIRRLVELDDWLAAAIAAAQARGDGAAALRHQRDRALVLLGFWRGFRGDELLRLDVAHLTLVPGQGMTCFLPRSKGDRQAAGVTYKVPALSRLCPVDATQVWLQAAELQEGPVFRAVSQWGQVSAEGLHPNSLVRLLRELLASAGFADAGLHSSHSLRRGFASWANDQGWDMKALMEYVGWRDVQSAMRYLDGRDPFARDRIEASLPSPTSPAPTMALPAPEGKSALQLRLRMVLTPFARAGRGAAKARGRIEEICLAPFQAVRLNTASSEYRLTAPTDPDRDLDEILATLLDDMHRMADTHQCFLEASLNTGDGRHWD
;
A
#
# COMPACT_ATOMS: atom_id res chain seq x y z
N MET A 1 4.38 23.91 -37.79
CA MET A 1 3.44 23.08 -37.00
C MET A 1 2.07 23.32 -37.58
N THR A 2 1.45 22.30 -38.18
CA THR A 2 0.14 22.42 -38.82
C THR A 2 -0.97 22.47 -37.76
N GLU A 3 -2.19 22.92 -38.12
CA GLU A 3 -3.33 22.84 -37.19
C GLU A 3 -3.63 21.40 -36.78
N LEU A 4 -3.44 20.44 -37.70
CA LEU A 4 -3.55 19.02 -37.41
C LEU A 4 -2.57 18.57 -36.32
N ASP A 5 -1.30 18.96 -36.43
CA ASP A 5 -0.28 18.64 -35.41
C ASP A 5 -0.68 19.20 -34.04
N ARG A 6 -1.23 20.42 -33.99
CA ARG A 6 -1.71 21.03 -32.74
C ARG A 6 -2.84 20.24 -32.09
N TYR A 7 -3.79 19.72 -32.88
CA TYR A 7 -4.88 18.90 -32.35
C TYR A 7 -4.41 17.51 -31.92
N LEU A 8 -3.49 16.90 -32.67
CA LEU A 8 -2.85 15.63 -32.30
C LEU A 8 -2.08 15.79 -30.98
N ASP A 9 -1.29 16.85 -30.85
CA ASP A 9 -0.56 17.16 -29.63
C ASP A 9 -1.51 17.39 -28.45
N ALA A 10 -2.62 18.11 -28.66
CA ALA A 10 -3.63 18.35 -27.62
C ALA A 10 -4.35 17.07 -27.15
N ALA A 11 -4.51 16.09 -28.03
CA ALA A 11 -5.09 14.77 -27.72
C ALA A 11 -4.11 13.89 -26.93
N THR A 12 -2.80 14.14 -27.02
CA THR A 12 -1.79 13.38 -26.27
C THR A 12 -1.61 13.88 -24.83
N ARG A 13 -1.52 12.94 -23.89
CA ARG A 13 -1.14 13.27 -22.51
C ARG A 13 0.38 13.34 -22.41
N GLN A 14 0.94 14.56 -22.38
CA GLN A 14 2.40 14.79 -22.32
C GLN A 14 3.12 13.99 -21.22
N ASN A 15 2.50 13.83 -20.04
CA ASN A 15 3.06 13.01 -18.96
C ASN A 15 3.16 11.52 -19.35
N THR A 16 2.15 10.99 -20.04
CA THR A 16 2.18 9.61 -20.56
C THR A 16 3.25 9.45 -21.62
N VAL A 17 3.38 10.41 -22.54
CA VAL A 17 4.42 10.42 -23.59
C VAL A 17 5.81 10.40 -22.96
N ARG A 18 6.11 11.33 -22.04
CA ARG A 18 7.42 11.40 -21.35
C ARG A 18 7.71 10.12 -20.57
N SER A 19 6.71 9.58 -19.86
CA SER A 19 6.87 8.35 -19.08
C SER A 19 7.15 7.13 -19.97
N TYR A 20 6.43 6.99 -21.08
CA TYR A 20 6.64 5.91 -22.04
C TYR A 20 7.98 6.04 -22.76
N ALA A 21 8.36 7.24 -23.19
CA ALA A 21 9.68 7.50 -23.78
C ALA A 21 10.81 7.09 -22.82
N SER A 22 10.67 7.36 -21.52
CA SER A 22 11.64 6.92 -20.52
C SER A 22 11.70 5.40 -20.37
N ALA A 23 10.54 4.74 -20.37
CA ALA A 23 10.47 3.28 -20.29
C ALA A 23 11.08 2.60 -21.54
N LEU A 24 10.83 3.15 -22.73
CA LEU A 24 11.40 2.67 -23.99
C LEU A 24 12.91 2.88 -24.03
N ARG A 25 13.42 4.05 -23.64
CA ARG A 25 14.86 4.32 -23.54
C ARG A 25 15.56 3.29 -22.65
N HIS A 26 14.99 2.96 -21.51
CA HIS A 26 15.59 1.95 -20.65
C HIS A 26 15.54 0.55 -21.31
N PHE A 27 14.50 0.22 -22.08
CA PHE A 27 14.47 -1.05 -22.79
C PHE A 27 15.53 -1.11 -23.89
N GLU A 28 15.67 -0.07 -24.70
CA GLU A 28 16.60 -0.05 -25.84
C GLU A 28 18.05 0.26 -25.46
N VAL A 29 18.28 1.17 -24.53
CA VAL A 29 19.62 1.68 -24.20
C VAL A 29 20.20 0.95 -22.98
N GLU A 30 19.46 0.91 -21.87
CA GLU A 30 19.98 0.32 -20.63
C GLU A 30 19.98 -1.21 -20.67
N TRP A 31 18.90 -1.80 -21.20
CA TRP A 31 18.77 -3.25 -21.36
C TRP A 31 19.31 -3.78 -22.69
N GLN A 32 19.55 -2.90 -23.67
CA GLN A 32 20.00 -3.28 -25.03
C GLN A 32 18.99 -4.18 -25.76
N GLY A 33 17.70 -3.98 -25.50
CA GLY A 33 16.61 -4.61 -26.26
C GLY A 33 16.42 -3.95 -27.62
N HIS A 34 15.84 -4.71 -28.56
CA HIS A 34 15.51 -4.19 -29.88
C HIS A 34 13.99 -4.06 -30.06
N LEU A 35 13.56 -2.98 -30.71
CA LEU A 35 12.21 -2.78 -31.19
C LEU A 35 12.18 -2.94 -32.72
N PRO A 36 11.21 -3.67 -33.31
CA PRO A 36 10.14 -4.44 -32.64
C PRO A 36 10.69 -5.59 -31.79
N ALA A 37 10.09 -5.78 -30.61
CA ALA A 37 10.53 -6.78 -29.65
C ALA A 37 9.80 -8.11 -29.84
N THR A 38 10.48 -9.22 -29.53
CA THR A 38 9.87 -10.54 -29.48
C THR A 38 9.27 -10.81 -28.09
N PRO A 39 8.25 -11.69 -27.98
CA PRO A 39 7.75 -12.18 -26.69
C PRO A 39 8.85 -12.68 -25.74
N ASP A 40 9.85 -13.36 -26.28
CA ASP A 40 10.97 -13.94 -25.56
C ASP A 40 11.94 -12.85 -25.04
N SER A 41 12.25 -11.84 -25.85
CA SER A 41 13.04 -10.67 -25.41
C SER A 41 12.34 -9.90 -24.28
N VAL A 42 11.03 -9.67 -24.40
CA VAL A 42 10.23 -9.02 -23.35
C VAL A 42 10.20 -9.87 -22.07
N ALA A 43 10.06 -11.20 -22.20
CA ALA A 43 10.06 -12.11 -21.06
C ALA A 43 11.41 -12.08 -20.30
N ARG A 44 12.54 -12.12 -21.02
CA ARG A 44 13.88 -11.99 -20.40
C ARG A 44 14.08 -10.64 -19.74
N TYR A 45 13.63 -9.56 -20.37
CA TYR A 45 13.67 -8.23 -19.78
C TYR A 45 12.92 -8.18 -18.44
N LEU A 46 11.70 -8.71 -18.37
CA LEU A 46 10.95 -8.77 -17.12
C LEU A 46 11.68 -9.58 -16.04
N ALA A 47 12.23 -10.74 -16.41
CA ALA A 47 12.94 -11.61 -15.49
C ALA A 47 14.22 -10.95 -14.94
N ALA A 48 14.99 -10.25 -15.78
CA ALA A 48 16.21 -9.57 -15.39
C ALA A 48 16.00 -8.48 -14.33
N TYR A 49 14.84 -7.81 -14.36
CA TYR A 49 14.50 -6.75 -13.42
C TYR A 49 13.46 -7.16 -12.36
N ALA A 50 13.15 -8.45 -12.25
CA ALA A 50 12.12 -8.98 -11.35
C ALA A 50 12.39 -8.68 -9.87
N GLN A 51 13.67 -8.68 -9.47
CA GLN A 51 14.09 -8.46 -8.09
C GLN A 51 14.35 -6.97 -7.77
N THR A 52 14.65 -6.16 -8.78
CA THR A 52 15.09 -4.77 -8.59
C THR A 52 13.98 -3.76 -8.82
N LEU A 53 12.97 -4.09 -9.63
CA LEU A 53 11.87 -3.20 -9.96
C LEU A 53 10.54 -3.69 -9.38
N ALA A 54 9.74 -2.74 -8.88
CA ALA A 54 8.37 -3.03 -8.47
C ALA A 54 7.53 -3.55 -9.64
N THR A 55 6.59 -4.45 -9.36
CA THR A 55 5.65 -5.01 -10.35
C THR A 55 4.88 -3.92 -11.11
N SER A 56 4.53 -2.81 -10.46
CA SER A 56 3.89 -1.65 -11.11
C SER A 56 4.78 -1.01 -12.17
N THR A 57 6.08 -0.89 -11.90
CA THR A 57 7.09 -0.39 -12.85
C THR A 57 7.26 -1.33 -14.02
N LEU A 58 7.31 -2.64 -13.78
CA LEU A 58 7.37 -3.65 -14.85
C LEU A 58 6.14 -3.59 -15.76
N ARG A 59 4.93 -3.49 -15.18
CA ARG A 59 3.69 -3.31 -15.95
C ARG A 59 3.68 -2.00 -16.75
N HIS A 60 4.21 -0.91 -16.19
CA HIS A 60 4.34 0.36 -16.89
C HIS A 60 5.24 0.23 -18.13
N ARG A 61 6.38 -0.46 -17.97
CA ARG A 61 7.32 -0.73 -19.07
C ARG A 61 6.68 -1.58 -20.17
N LEU A 62 5.94 -2.63 -19.80
CA LEU A 62 5.16 -3.41 -20.76
C LEU A 62 4.15 -2.53 -21.51
N ALA A 63 3.44 -1.64 -20.82
CA ALA A 63 2.48 -0.76 -21.47
C ALA A 63 3.14 0.19 -22.48
N ALA A 64 4.35 0.69 -22.18
CA ALA A 64 5.13 1.51 -23.10
C ALA A 64 5.57 0.72 -24.35
N ILE A 65 6.13 -0.48 -24.16
CA ILE A 65 6.51 -1.38 -25.27
C ILE A 65 5.29 -1.72 -26.12
N ALA A 66 4.17 -2.06 -25.49
CA ALA A 66 2.92 -2.37 -26.18
C ALA A 66 2.37 -1.16 -26.95
N SER A 67 2.50 0.06 -26.42
CA SER A 67 2.13 1.30 -27.13
C SER A 67 2.98 1.46 -28.37
N TRP A 68 4.30 1.39 -28.23
CA TRP A 68 5.22 1.53 -29.35
C TRP A 68 4.88 0.58 -30.51
N HIS A 69 4.58 -0.70 -30.20
CA HIS A 69 4.21 -1.67 -31.24
C HIS A 69 2.92 -1.29 -31.95
N ARG A 70 1.87 -0.91 -31.21
CA ARG A 70 0.60 -0.47 -31.81
C ARG A 70 0.77 0.77 -32.66
N ASP A 71 1.52 1.76 -32.14
CA ASP A 71 1.74 3.04 -32.79
C ASP A 71 2.53 2.88 -34.12
N HIS A 72 3.32 1.81 -34.25
CA HIS A 72 4.08 1.47 -35.47
C HIS A 72 3.48 0.30 -36.27
N GLY A 73 2.27 -0.16 -35.94
CA GLY A 73 1.57 -1.22 -36.69
C GLY A 73 2.09 -2.66 -36.49
N PHE A 74 2.92 -2.90 -35.48
CA PHE A 74 3.40 -4.24 -35.13
C PHE A 74 2.47 -4.97 -34.16
N VAL A 75 2.54 -6.30 -34.16
CA VAL A 75 1.85 -7.15 -33.17
C VAL A 75 2.41 -6.90 -31.77
N ASP A 76 1.53 -6.77 -30.77
CA ASP A 76 1.91 -6.53 -29.38
C ASP A 76 2.52 -7.80 -28.71
N PRO A 77 3.85 -7.84 -28.45
CA PRO A 77 4.52 -9.01 -27.89
C PRO A 77 4.17 -9.26 -26.41
N THR A 78 3.68 -8.22 -25.72
CA THR A 78 3.39 -8.25 -24.28
C THR A 78 2.15 -9.07 -23.94
N ARG A 79 1.29 -9.34 -24.93
CA ARG A 79 0.07 -10.15 -24.78
C ARG A 79 0.32 -11.65 -24.85
N SER A 80 1.53 -12.08 -25.18
CA SER A 80 1.87 -13.50 -25.29
C SER A 80 1.65 -14.26 -23.96
N PRO A 81 1.27 -15.56 -24.01
CA PRO A 81 1.15 -16.40 -22.82
C PRO A 81 2.46 -16.47 -22.00
N LEU A 82 3.61 -16.46 -22.67
CA LEU A 82 4.93 -16.46 -22.04
C LEU A 82 5.13 -15.23 -21.14
N VAL A 83 4.92 -14.03 -21.66
CA VAL A 83 5.09 -12.78 -20.90
C VAL A 83 4.14 -12.72 -19.71
N ARG A 84 2.88 -13.14 -19.90
CA ARG A 84 1.90 -13.22 -18.81
C ARG A 84 2.31 -14.22 -17.72
N LYS A 85 2.81 -15.39 -18.11
CA LYS A 85 3.27 -16.43 -17.19
C LYS A 85 4.48 -15.97 -16.39
N VAL A 86 5.45 -15.30 -17.04
CA VAL A 86 6.60 -14.69 -16.35
C VAL A 86 6.15 -13.64 -15.36
N LEU A 87 5.27 -12.71 -15.75
CA LEU A 87 4.78 -11.67 -14.85
C LEU A 87 4.01 -12.25 -13.65
N LYS A 88 3.25 -13.34 -13.85
CA LYS A 88 2.61 -14.08 -12.76
C LYS A 88 3.65 -14.71 -11.82
N GLY A 89 4.68 -15.36 -12.38
CA GLY A 89 5.79 -15.93 -11.60
C GLY A 89 6.53 -14.88 -10.77
N ILE A 90 6.81 -13.70 -11.35
CA ILE A 90 7.42 -12.57 -10.62
C ILE A 90 6.54 -12.14 -9.44
N GLN A 91 5.23 -12.05 -9.62
CA GLN A 91 4.32 -11.68 -8.53
C GLN A 91 4.28 -12.72 -7.41
N THR A 92 4.37 -14.01 -7.77
CA THR A 92 4.40 -15.11 -6.81
C THR A 92 5.71 -15.17 -6.03
N LEU A 93 6.86 -14.98 -6.69
CA LEU A 93 8.18 -15.12 -6.08
C LEU A 93 8.68 -13.83 -5.40
N HIS A 94 8.21 -12.67 -5.86
CA HIS A 94 8.60 -11.36 -5.35
C HIS A 94 7.36 -10.53 -4.97
N PRO A 95 6.60 -10.94 -3.94
CA PRO A 95 5.49 -10.15 -3.43
C PRO A 95 6.02 -8.83 -2.86
N GLY A 96 5.75 -7.73 -3.55
CA GLY A 96 6.12 -6.39 -3.10
C GLY A 96 4.97 -5.70 -2.38
N GLN A 97 5.23 -5.18 -1.18
CA GLN A 97 4.30 -4.26 -0.51
C GLN A 97 4.36 -2.89 -1.18
N VAL A 98 3.21 -2.38 -1.64
CA VAL A 98 3.12 -1.05 -2.24
C VAL A 98 3.33 0.00 -1.16
N LYS A 99 4.48 0.66 -1.17
CA LYS A 99 4.74 1.81 -0.30
C LYS A 99 3.85 2.98 -0.72
N GLN A 100 2.97 3.40 0.18
CA GLN A 100 2.18 4.61 0.00
C GLN A 100 2.88 5.80 0.65
N ALA A 101 2.60 7.01 0.16
CA ALA A 101 3.12 8.23 0.76
C ALA A 101 2.59 8.41 2.18
N ALA A 102 3.43 8.88 3.11
CA ALA A 102 2.97 9.23 4.45
C ALA A 102 1.90 10.35 4.36
N PRO A 103 0.74 10.23 5.04
CA PRO A 103 -0.25 11.29 5.05
C PRO A 103 0.28 12.46 5.89
N LEU A 104 0.03 13.71 5.45
CA LEU A 104 0.23 14.85 6.34
C LEU A 104 -0.96 14.87 7.32
N GLN A 105 -0.75 14.50 8.57
CA GLN A 105 -1.85 14.47 9.54
C GLN A 105 -2.32 15.89 9.90
N ILE A 106 -3.60 16.04 10.27
CA ILE A 106 -4.18 17.35 10.61
C ILE A 106 -3.43 18.07 11.74
N ARG A 107 -2.93 17.33 12.74
CA ARG A 107 -2.13 17.91 13.84
C ARG A 107 -0.85 18.58 13.33
N ARG A 108 -0.16 17.92 12.40
CA ARG A 108 1.04 18.47 11.78
C ARG A 108 0.75 19.62 10.83
N LEU A 109 -0.42 19.62 10.19
CA LEU A 109 -0.86 20.77 9.41
C LEU A 109 -1.04 22.01 10.29
N VAL A 110 -1.60 21.84 11.51
CA VAL A 110 -1.70 22.93 12.50
C VAL A 110 -0.32 23.44 12.89
N GLU A 111 0.58 22.54 13.31
CA GLU A 111 1.96 22.89 13.70
C GLU A 111 2.70 23.62 12.57
N LEU A 112 2.53 23.17 11.32
CA LEU A 112 3.12 23.81 10.15
C LEU A 112 2.52 25.19 9.86
N ASP A 113 1.20 25.36 9.99
CA ASP A 113 0.55 26.66 9.79
C ASP A 113 0.99 27.69 10.82
N ASP A 114 1.10 27.27 12.10
CA ASP A 114 1.59 28.10 13.19
C ASP A 114 3.04 28.51 12.94
N TRP A 115 3.90 27.58 12.53
CA TRP A 115 5.28 27.87 12.15
C TRP A 115 5.37 28.83 10.96
N LEU A 116 4.56 28.63 9.91
CA LEU A 116 4.50 29.51 8.75
C LEU A 116 4.03 30.92 9.11
N ALA A 117 3.02 31.05 9.98
CA ALA A 117 2.55 32.34 10.46
C ALA A 117 3.66 33.09 11.21
N ALA A 118 4.39 32.40 12.10
CA ALA A 118 5.53 32.96 12.80
C ALA A 118 6.68 33.34 11.85
N ALA A 119 6.97 32.50 10.84
CA ALA A 119 8.01 32.75 9.85
C ALA A 119 7.68 33.97 8.96
N ILE A 120 6.42 34.13 8.56
CA ILE A 120 5.94 35.31 7.82
C ILE A 120 6.14 36.57 8.66
N ALA A 121 5.66 36.57 9.92
CA ALA A 121 5.77 37.72 10.81
C ALA A 121 7.24 38.09 11.08
N ALA A 122 8.10 37.10 11.31
CA ALA A 122 9.52 37.31 11.55
C ALA A 122 10.25 37.83 10.30
N ALA A 123 9.91 37.35 9.10
CA ALA A 123 10.47 37.86 7.85
C ALA A 123 10.06 39.32 7.60
N GLN A 124 8.79 39.66 7.83
CA GLN A 124 8.27 41.02 7.73
C GLN A 124 8.96 41.96 8.73
N ALA A 125 9.12 41.55 9.99
CA ALA A 125 9.80 42.33 11.01
C ALA A 125 11.27 42.63 10.67
N ARG A 126 11.94 41.74 9.93
CA ARG A 126 13.31 41.94 9.45
C ARG A 126 13.42 42.69 8.12
N GLY A 127 12.29 43.05 7.49
CA GLY A 127 12.28 43.61 6.14
C GLY A 127 12.67 42.62 5.03
N ASP A 128 12.68 41.32 5.32
CA ASP A 128 12.97 40.26 4.33
C ASP A 128 11.68 39.91 3.56
N GLY A 129 11.32 40.82 2.63
CA GLY A 129 10.13 40.65 1.80
C GLY A 129 10.16 39.38 0.96
N ALA A 130 11.35 38.95 0.51
CA ALA A 130 11.51 37.73 -0.29
C ALA A 130 11.16 36.47 0.52
N ALA A 131 11.60 36.38 1.77
CA ALA A 131 11.22 35.28 2.65
C ALA A 131 9.72 35.32 3.00
N ALA A 132 9.17 36.49 3.31
CA ALA A 132 7.75 36.65 3.60
C ALA A 132 6.87 36.15 2.43
N LEU A 133 7.22 36.52 1.20
CA LEU A 133 6.54 36.08 -0.03
C LEU A 133 6.60 34.56 -0.20
N ARG A 134 7.78 33.94 0.02
CA ARG A 134 7.95 32.48 -0.06
C ARG A 134 7.05 31.76 0.96
N HIS A 135 7.05 32.22 2.21
CA HIS A 135 6.23 31.60 3.25
C HIS A 135 4.72 31.79 3.01
N GLN A 136 4.28 32.94 2.48
CA GLN A 136 2.88 33.14 2.10
C GLN A 136 2.45 32.20 0.96
N ARG A 137 3.29 32.04 -0.08
CA ARG A 137 3.06 31.05 -1.14
C ARG A 137 2.92 29.64 -0.57
N ASP A 138 3.87 29.25 0.27
CA ASP A 138 3.96 27.89 0.82
C ASP A 138 2.76 27.57 1.72
N ARG A 139 2.33 28.56 2.52
CA ARG A 139 1.09 28.49 3.32
C ARG A 139 -0.14 28.28 2.45
N ALA A 140 -0.32 29.09 1.42
CA ALA A 140 -1.43 28.95 0.48
C ALA A 140 -1.42 27.58 -0.22
N LEU A 141 -0.23 27.13 -0.67
CA LEU A 141 -0.04 25.86 -1.38
C LEU A 141 -0.43 24.66 -0.50
N VAL A 142 0.07 24.63 0.73
CA VAL A 142 -0.18 23.49 1.63
C VAL A 142 -1.62 23.47 2.12
N LEU A 143 -2.19 24.60 2.52
CA LEU A 143 -3.59 24.66 2.98
C LEU A 143 -4.57 24.32 1.87
N LEU A 144 -4.40 24.90 0.67
CA LEU A 144 -5.25 24.59 -0.48
C LEU A 144 -5.08 23.14 -0.92
N GLY A 145 -3.84 22.65 -1.02
CA GLY A 145 -3.54 21.28 -1.40
C GLY A 145 -4.11 20.25 -0.41
N PHE A 146 -4.07 20.55 0.89
CA PHE A 146 -4.67 19.71 1.92
C PHE A 146 -6.19 19.78 1.85
N TRP A 147 -6.80 20.94 2.12
CA TRP A 147 -8.25 21.04 2.31
C TRP A 147 -9.07 20.69 1.07
N ARG A 148 -8.51 20.90 -0.13
CA ARG A 148 -9.16 20.44 -1.36
C ARG A 148 -8.74 19.03 -1.78
N GLY A 149 -7.67 18.47 -1.22
CA GLY A 149 -7.16 17.17 -1.61
C GLY A 149 -6.73 17.10 -3.07
N PHE A 150 -6.19 18.20 -3.63
CA PHE A 150 -5.71 18.22 -5.02
C PHE A 150 -4.59 17.21 -5.26
N ARG A 151 -4.51 16.63 -6.46
CA ARG A 151 -3.25 16.01 -6.90
C ARG A 151 -2.21 17.10 -7.09
N GLY A 152 -0.92 16.76 -6.92
CA GLY A 152 0.15 17.74 -7.11
C GLY A 152 0.14 18.44 -8.47
N ASP A 153 -0.18 17.71 -9.55
CA ASP A 153 -0.32 18.30 -10.88
C ASP A 153 -1.58 19.16 -11.06
N GLU A 154 -2.66 18.86 -10.34
CA GLU A 154 -3.88 19.67 -10.33
C GLU A 154 -3.63 20.99 -9.58
N LEU A 155 -3.00 20.92 -8.42
CA LEU A 155 -2.65 22.08 -7.59
C LEU A 155 -1.75 23.07 -8.33
N LEU A 156 -0.70 22.57 -9.00
CA LEU A 156 0.26 23.43 -9.72
C LEU A 156 -0.25 23.95 -11.07
N ARG A 157 -1.39 23.45 -11.57
CA ARG A 157 -2.06 23.93 -12.79
C ARG A 157 -3.22 24.88 -12.51
N LEU A 158 -3.46 25.23 -11.25
CA LEU A 158 -4.41 26.28 -10.93
C LEU A 158 -3.97 27.59 -11.58
N ASP A 159 -4.93 28.28 -12.17
CA ASP A 159 -4.73 29.56 -12.85
C ASP A 159 -5.61 30.60 -12.18
N VAL A 160 -5.09 31.82 -12.02
CA VAL A 160 -5.78 32.94 -11.36
C VAL A 160 -7.09 33.25 -12.09
N ALA A 161 -7.12 33.18 -13.42
CA ALA A 161 -8.32 33.42 -14.23
C ALA A 161 -9.43 32.38 -14.01
N HIS A 162 -9.09 31.23 -13.41
CA HIS A 162 -10.01 30.15 -13.10
C HIS A 162 -10.37 30.08 -11.61
N LEU A 163 -9.96 31.07 -10.82
CA LEU A 163 -10.36 31.20 -9.43
C LEU A 163 -11.48 32.24 -9.29
N THR A 164 -12.47 31.92 -8.47
CA THR A 164 -13.47 32.90 -8.02
C THR A 164 -13.54 32.83 -6.51
N LEU A 165 -13.04 33.86 -5.84
CA LEU A 165 -13.02 33.96 -4.39
C LEU A 165 -14.23 34.77 -3.94
N VAL A 166 -14.95 34.24 -2.95
CA VAL A 166 -16.06 34.93 -2.27
C VAL A 166 -15.67 35.04 -0.80
N PRO A 167 -15.16 36.21 -0.36
CA PRO A 167 -14.65 36.40 1.00
C PRO A 167 -15.64 35.95 2.07
N GLY A 168 -15.15 35.24 3.09
CA GLY A 168 -15.96 34.70 4.19
C GLY A 168 -16.86 33.52 3.82
N GLN A 169 -17.00 33.16 2.55
CA GLN A 169 -17.84 32.02 2.11
C GLN A 169 -16.99 30.87 1.55
N GLY A 170 -16.14 31.14 0.56
CA GLY A 170 -15.41 30.08 -0.14
C GLY A 170 -14.72 30.55 -1.40
N MET A 171 -14.22 29.60 -2.18
CA MET A 171 -13.78 29.85 -3.54
C MET A 171 -14.10 28.68 -4.46
N THR A 172 -14.18 28.96 -5.76
CA THR A 172 -14.21 27.95 -6.80
C THR A 172 -12.90 27.91 -7.57
N CYS A 173 -12.43 26.71 -7.89
CA CYS A 173 -11.26 26.47 -8.71
C CYS A 173 -11.67 25.66 -9.94
N PHE A 174 -11.69 26.27 -11.12
CA PHE A 174 -11.93 25.55 -12.36
C PHE A 174 -10.63 24.94 -12.88
N LEU A 175 -10.66 23.64 -13.20
CA LEU A 175 -9.57 22.94 -13.85
C LEU A 175 -10.03 22.47 -15.24
N PRO A 176 -9.50 23.05 -16.34
CA PRO A 176 -9.91 22.68 -17.70
C PRO A 176 -9.67 21.22 -18.06
N ARG A 177 -8.71 20.57 -17.39
CA ARG A 177 -8.37 19.16 -17.57
C ARG A 177 -8.01 18.50 -16.26
N SER A 178 -8.65 17.38 -15.93
CA SER A 178 -8.33 16.55 -14.76
C SER A 178 -8.02 15.10 -15.15
N LYS A 179 -7.24 14.39 -14.31
CA LYS A 179 -6.95 12.97 -14.56
C LYS A 179 -8.23 12.15 -14.32
N GLY A 180 -8.84 11.75 -15.44
CA GLY A 180 -10.10 11.01 -15.50
C GLY A 180 -11.10 11.64 -16.46
N ASP A 181 -10.96 12.93 -16.74
CA ASP A 181 -11.80 13.65 -17.70
C ASP A 181 -11.47 13.23 -19.14
N ARG A 182 -12.31 12.34 -19.69
CA ARG A 182 -12.18 11.82 -21.06
C ARG A 182 -12.83 12.75 -22.10
N GLN A 183 -13.75 13.60 -21.68
CA GLN A 183 -14.52 14.48 -22.57
C GLN A 183 -13.96 15.91 -22.58
N ALA A 184 -12.95 16.21 -21.77
CA ALA A 184 -12.36 17.54 -21.63
C ALA A 184 -13.37 18.63 -21.24
N ALA A 185 -14.39 18.26 -20.46
CA ALA A 185 -15.40 19.18 -19.95
C ALA A 185 -14.87 20.09 -18.84
N GLY A 186 -13.72 19.74 -18.24
CA GLY A 186 -13.20 20.41 -17.07
C GLY A 186 -13.96 20.03 -15.80
N VAL A 187 -13.45 20.47 -14.65
CA VAL A 187 -14.07 20.23 -13.35
C VAL A 187 -13.94 21.49 -12.50
N THR A 188 -15.07 21.95 -11.94
CA THR A 188 -15.09 23.04 -10.96
C THR A 188 -15.11 22.48 -9.57
N TYR A 189 -14.17 22.94 -8.76
CA TYR A 189 -13.94 22.48 -7.41
C TYR A 189 -14.30 23.58 -6.42
N LYS A 190 -15.16 23.27 -5.45
CA LYS A 190 -15.52 24.20 -4.38
C LYS A 190 -14.59 24.00 -3.18
N VAL A 191 -14.14 25.10 -2.58
CA VAL A 191 -13.28 25.13 -1.39
C VAL A 191 -13.94 26.06 -0.37
N PRO A 192 -14.31 25.57 0.83
CA PRO A 192 -14.95 26.41 1.83
C PRO A 192 -13.95 27.36 2.50
N ALA A 193 -14.43 28.55 2.89
CA ALA A 193 -13.71 29.37 3.85
C ALA A 193 -13.81 28.73 5.24
N LEU A 194 -12.73 28.75 6.01
CA LEU A 194 -12.65 28.12 7.32
C LEU A 194 -12.25 29.16 8.37
N SER A 195 -12.68 28.97 9.61
CA SER A 195 -12.30 29.87 10.72
C SER A 195 -10.83 29.76 11.11
N ARG A 196 -10.18 28.62 10.80
CA ARG A 196 -8.77 28.33 11.04
C ARG A 196 -8.23 27.52 9.88
N LEU A 197 -6.91 27.62 9.63
CA LEU A 197 -6.25 26.91 8.53
C LEU A 197 -6.91 27.23 7.16
N CYS A 198 -7.41 28.46 7.00
CA CYS A 198 -8.28 28.82 5.89
C CYS A 198 -7.53 28.80 4.54
N PRO A 199 -7.89 27.89 3.60
CA PRO A 199 -7.25 27.86 2.29
C PRO A 199 -7.63 29.08 1.45
N VAL A 200 -8.82 29.65 1.64
CA VAL A 200 -9.30 30.81 0.89
C VAL A 200 -8.51 32.06 1.27
N ASP A 201 -8.41 32.36 2.57
CA ASP A 201 -7.67 33.53 3.06
C ASP A 201 -6.18 33.42 2.73
N ALA A 202 -5.58 32.25 2.92
CA ALA A 202 -4.18 32.04 2.58
C ALA A 202 -3.92 32.23 1.08
N THR A 203 -4.82 31.73 0.22
CA THR A 203 -4.72 31.95 -1.23
C THR A 203 -4.88 33.43 -1.58
N GLN A 204 -5.86 34.11 -0.98
CA GLN A 204 -6.08 35.54 -1.21
C GLN A 204 -4.86 36.38 -0.79
N VAL A 205 -4.30 36.13 0.40
CA VAL A 205 -3.09 36.81 0.90
C VAL A 205 -1.91 36.60 -0.04
N TRP A 206 -1.73 35.37 -0.53
CA TRP A 206 -0.68 35.07 -1.51
C TRP A 206 -0.88 35.83 -2.83
N LEU A 207 -2.08 35.77 -3.42
CA LEU A 207 -2.37 36.45 -4.69
C LEU A 207 -2.16 37.96 -4.58
N GLN A 208 -2.55 38.56 -3.46
CA GLN A 208 -2.35 40.00 -3.20
C GLN A 208 -0.87 40.32 -3.02
N ALA A 209 -0.14 39.58 -2.20
CA ALA A 209 1.27 39.84 -1.93
C ALA A 209 2.16 39.66 -3.16
N ALA A 210 1.85 38.69 -4.02
CA ALA A 210 2.55 38.44 -5.27
C ALA A 210 2.00 39.25 -6.46
N GLU A 211 1.00 40.10 -6.24
CA GLU A 211 0.37 40.96 -7.26
C GLU A 211 -0.13 40.18 -8.50
N LEU A 212 -0.68 38.98 -8.27
CA LEU A 212 -1.07 38.07 -9.36
C LEU A 212 -2.49 38.37 -9.86
N GLN A 213 -2.61 38.78 -11.13
CA GLN A 213 -3.89 39.04 -11.80
C GLN A 213 -4.29 37.96 -12.81
N GLU A 214 -3.33 37.28 -13.43
CA GLU A 214 -3.54 36.26 -14.46
C GLU A 214 -2.44 35.21 -14.42
N GLY A 215 -2.67 34.02 -15.00
CA GLY A 215 -1.67 32.97 -15.14
C GLY A 215 -1.57 32.03 -13.93
N PRO A 216 -0.51 31.22 -13.80
CA PRO A 216 -0.42 30.18 -12.77
C PRO A 216 -0.49 30.75 -11.35
N VAL A 217 -1.21 30.10 -10.44
CA VAL A 217 -1.36 30.55 -9.04
C VAL A 217 -0.05 30.38 -8.26
N PHE A 218 0.60 29.22 -8.39
CA PHE A 218 1.82 28.92 -7.63
C PHE A 218 3.05 29.04 -8.51
N ARG A 219 3.93 29.98 -8.17
CA ARG A 219 5.12 30.33 -8.95
C ARG A 219 6.39 30.25 -8.12
N ALA A 220 7.53 30.13 -8.81
CA ALA A 220 8.82 30.26 -8.15
C ALA A 220 9.00 31.70 -7.65
N VAL A 221 9.62 31.84 -6.48
CA VAL A 221 10.00 33.14 -5.91
C VAL A 221 11.51 33.09 -5.71
N SER A 222 12.24 34.01 -6.32
CA SER A 222 13.70 34.06 -6.22
C SER A 222 14.16 34.48 -4.83
N GLN A 223 15.48 34.37 -4.56
CA GLN A 223 16.06 34.87 -3.32
C GLN A 223 15.88 36.40 -3.15
N TRP A 224 15.70 37.12 -4.26
CA TRP A 224 15.49 38.57 -4.32
C TRP A 224 14.01 38.99 -4.29
N GLY A 225 13.08 38.03 -4.11
CA GLY A 225 11.64 38.32 -4.03
C GLY A 225 10.94 38.46 -5.38
N GLN A 226 11.61 38.18 -6.49
CA GLN A 226 10.99 38.21 -7.81
C GLN A 226 10.13 36.96 -8.04
N VAL A 227 8.88 37.17 -8.44
CA VAL A 227 7.94 36.10 -8.78
C VAL A 227 8.09 35.75 -10.25
N SER A 228 8.27 34.47 -10.55
CA SER A 228 8.37 33.94 -11.93
C SER A 228 7.10 34.23 -12.72
N ALA A 229 7.21 34.36 -14.06
CA ALA A 229 6.04 34.37 -14.95
C ALA A 229 5.44 32.95 -15.09
N GLU A 230 6.29 31.93 -15.09
CA GLU A 230 5.89 30.53 -15.19
C GLU A 230 5.49 29.94 -13.83
N GLY A 231 4.59 28.96 -13.87
CA GLY A 231 4.19 28.17 -12.71
C GLY A 231 5.31 27.26 -12.19
N LEU A 232 5.20 26.82 -10.94
CA LEU A 232 6.13 25.85 -10.38
C LEU A 232 6.15 24.56 -11.22
N HIS A 233 7.36 24.10 -11.52
CA HIS A 233 7.53 22.83 -12.21
C HIS A 233 7.01 21.65 -11.35
N PRO A 234 6.28 20.67 -11.91
CA PRO A 234 5.73 19.54 -11.15
C PRO A 234 6.74 18.77 -10.30
N ASN A 235 7.98 18.63 -10.78
CA ASN A 235 9.06 17.95 -10.06
C ASN A 235 9.55 18.71 -8.81
N SER A 236 9.24 20.00 -8.69
CA SER A 236 9.66 20.83 -7.56
C SER A 236 8.78 20.63 -6.32
N LEU A 237 7.52 20.17 -6.49
CA LEU A 237 6.55 20.09 -5.40
C LEU A 237 7.03 19.21 -4.23
N VAL A 238 7.56 18.02 -4.54
CA VAL A 238 8.02 17.08 -3.50
C VAL A 238 9.19 17.68 -2.74
N ARG A 239 10.15 18.29 -3.44
CA ARG A 239 11.30 18.93 -2.84
C ARG A 239 10.87 20.10 -1.94
N LEU A 240 10.03 21.00 -2.46
CA LEU A 240 9.50 22.15 -1.73
C LEU A 240 8.76 21.70 -0.46
N LEU A 241 7.88 20.71 -0.57
CA LEU A 241 7.14 20.18 0.59
C LEU A 241 8.09 19.61 1.66
N ARG A 242 9.12 18.87 1.25
CA ARG A 242 10.10 18.28 2.17
C ARG A 242 10.98 19.35 2.84
N GLU A 243 11.46 20.32 2.08
CA GLU A 243 12.26 21.45 2.59
C GLU A 243 11.45 22.27 3.59
N LEU A 244 10.19 22.54 3.29
CA LEU A 244 9.25 23.24 4.17
C LEU A 244 9.02 22.46 5.48
N LEU A 245 8.69 21.18 5.39
CA LEU A 245 8.47 20.33 6.57
C LEU A 245 9.74 20.20 7.42
N ALA A 246 10.91 20.09 6.79
CA ALA A 246 12.19 20.04 7.50
C ALA A 246 12.50 21.36 8.21
N SER A 247 12.19 22.50 7.59
CA SER A 247 12.36 23.83 8.18
C SER A 247 11.45 24.06 9.39
N ALA A 248 10.27 23.44 9.38
CA ALA A 248 9.34 23.39 10.52
C ALA A 248 9.74 22.36 11.60
N GLY A 249 10.85 21.63 11.43
CA GLY A 249 11.39 20.70 12.44
C GLY A 249 10.83 19.28 12.37
N PHE A 250 10.12 18.88 11.31
CA PHE A 250 9.61 17.51 11.18
C PHE A 250 10.69 16.53 10.72
N ALA A 251 11.11 15.63 11.62
CA ALA A 251 12.20 14.68 11.39
C ALA A 251 11.96 13.69 10.24
N ASP A 252 10.71 13.41 9.91
CA ASP A 252 10.27 12.46 8.88
C ASP A 252 9.83 13.16 7.57
N ALA A 253 10.24 14.41 7.36
CA ALA A 253 9.97 15.16 6.12
C ALA A 253 10.23 14.31 4.85
N GLY A 254 11.30 13.51 4.83
CA GLY A 254 11.66 12.63 3.72
C GLY A 254 10.61 11.57 3.33
N LEU A 255 9.66 11.24 4.20
CA LEU A 255 8.58 10.28 3.92
C LEU A 255 7.43 10.89 3.11
N HIS A 256 7.37 12.22 3.01
CA HIS A 256 6.30 12.92 2.31
C HIS A 256 6.55 13.01 0.81
N SER A 257 5.45 13.12 0.04
CA SER A 257 5.43 13.24 -1.42
C SER A 257 4.29 14.15 -1.89
N SER A 258 4.12 14.31 -3.20
CA SER A 258 3.03 15.08 -3.81
C SER A 258 1.62 14.56 -3.46
N HIS A 259 1.52 13.32 -2.95
CA HIS A 259 0.25 12.72 -2.51
C HIS A 259 -0.02 12.90 -1.02
N SER A 260 0.93 13.38 -0.22
CA SER A 260 0.81 13.46 1.24
C SER A 260 -0.32 14.39 1.69
N LEU A 261 -0.53 15.52 1.01
CA LEU A 261 -1.62 16.46 1.31
C LEU A 261 -2.99 15.80 1.06
N ARG A 262 -3.18 15.20 -0.12
CA ARG A 262 -4.42 14.51 -0.47
C ARG A 262 -4.71 13.33 0.46
N ARG A 263 -3.69 12.53 0.82
CA ARG A 263 -3.85 11.43 1.79
C ARG A 263 -4.16 11.97 3.19
N GLY A 264 -3.54 13.06 3.58
CA GLY A 264 -3.81 13.75 4.85
C GLY A 264 -5.27 14.15 4.98
N PHE A 265 -5.81 14.82 3.97
CA PHE A 265 -7.23 15.20 3.95
C PHE A 265 -8.16 13.99 3.93
N ALA A 266 -7.90 13.00 3.09
CA ALA A 266 -8.75 11.81 3.01
C ALA A 266 -8.79 11.04 4.34
N SER A 267 -7.62 10.89 5.00
CA SER A 267 -7.53 10.31 6.34
C SER A 267 -8.32 11.13 7.35
N TRP A 268 -8.15 12.45 7.35
CA TRP A 268 -8.88 13.34 8.25
C TRP A 268 -10.40 13.24 8.04
N ALA A 269 -10.88 13.31 6.80
CA ALA A 269 -12.30 13.27 6.48
C ALA A 269 -12.93 11.92 6.88
N ASN A 270 -12.20 10.81 6.63
CA ASN A 270 -12.60 9.49 7.11
C ASN A 270 -12.66 9.44 8.64
N ASP A 271 -11.68 10.02 9.34
CA ASP A 271 -11.66 10.10 10.80
C ASP A 271 -12.79 11.00 11.35
N GLN A 272 -13.29 11.95 10.56
CA GLN A 272 -14.48 12.77 10.86
C GLN A 272 -15.80 12.09 10.47
N GLY A 273 -15.76 10.82 10.03
CA GLY A 273 -16.97 10.05 9.71
C GLY A 273 -17.64 10.45 8.39
N TRP A 274 -16.91 11.08 7.47
CA TRP A 274 -17.47 11.36 6.13
C TRP A 274 -17.81 10.05 5.43
N ASP A 275 -19.01 9.97 4.88
CA ASP A 275 -19.38 8.81 4.08
C ASP A 275 -18.58 8.78 2.76
N MET A 276 -18.51 7.59 2.17
CA MET A 276 -17.74 7.36 0.94
C MET A 276 -18.23 8.22 -0.22
N LYS A 277 -19.54 8.45 -0.34
CA LYS A 277 -20.12 9.21 -1.46
C LYS A 277 -19.72 10.67 -1.37
N ALA A 278 -19.85 11.28 -0.20
CA ALA A 278 -19.43 12.64 0.10
C ALA A 278 -17.92 12.80 -0.13
N LEU A 279 -17.10 11.83 0.31
CA LEU A 279 -15.66 11.87 0.10
C LEU A 279 -15.28 11.73 -1.38
N MET A 280 -15.95 10.85 -2.14
CA MET A 280 -15.73 10.70 -3.57
C MET A 280 -16.11 11.96 -4.34
N GLU A 281 -17.26 12.56 -4.04
CA GLU A 281 -17.72 13.81 -4.65
C GLU A 281 -16.77 14.96 -4.32
N TYR A 282 -16.44 15.14 -3.03
CA TYR A 282 -15.55 16.20 -2.58
C TYR A 282 -14.14 16.02 -3.11
N VAL A 283 -13.56 14.82 -3.14
CA VAL A 283 -12.16 14.62 -3.59
C VAL A 283 -12.07 14.44 -5.12
N GLY A 284 -13.19 14.21 -5.80
CA GLY A 284 -13.27 13.99 -7.25
C GLY A 284 -12.83 12.58 -7.67
N TRP A 285 -13.05 11.57 -6.82
CA TRP A 285 -12.80 10.18 -7.17
C TRP A 285 -13.96 9.60 -7.99
N ARG A 286 -13.64 9.05 -9.16
CA ARG A 286 -14.64 8.40 -10.03
C ARG A 286 -14.76 6.89 -9.81
N ASP A 287 -13.79 6.29 -9.14
CA ASP A 287 -13.68 4.85 -8.94
C ASP A 287 -13.55 4.53 -7.45
N VAL A 288 -14.42 3.65 -6.96
CA VAL A 288 -14.49 3.24 -5.55
C VAL A 288 -13.20 2.51 -5.15
N GLN A 289 -12.63 1.69 -6.02
CA GLN A 289 -11.38 0.96 -5.71
C GLN A 289 -10.21 1.91 -5.49
N SER A 290 -10.19 3.04 -6.20
CA SER A 290 -9.23 4.11 -5.99
C SER A 290 -9.45 4.85 -4.68
N ALA A 291 -10.70 5.00 -4.24
CA ALA A 291 -11.06 5.63 -2.97
C ALA A 291 -10.70 4.74 -1.76
N MET A 292 -10.96 3.44 -1.84
CA MET A 292 -10.64 2.46 -0.79
C MET A 292 -9.17 2.50 -0.34
N ARG A 293 -8.23 2.87 -1.22
CA ARG A 293 -6.80 3.02 -0.90
C ARG A 293 -6.48 4.14 0.08
N TYR A 294 -7.44 5.01 0.37
CA TYR A 294 -7.30 6.14 1.27
C TYR A 294 -8.03 5.93 2.61
N LEU A 295 -8.72 4.80 2.78
CA LEU A 295 -9.52 4.49 3.97
C LEU A 295 -8.76 3.72 5.06
N ASP A 296 -7.43 3.58 4.94
CA ASP A 296 -6.60 3.07 6.04
C ASP A 296 -6.61 4.13 7.15
N GLY A 297 -7.65 4.08 8.00
CA GLY A 297 -7.97 5.07 9.02
C GLY A 297 -7.22 4.86 10.34
N ARG A 298 -7.47 5.78 11.27
CA ARG A 298 -6.85 5.94 12.60
C ARG A 298 -6.69 4.66 13.45
N ASP A 299 -7.49 3.64 13.17
CA ASP A 299 -7.53 2.40 13.93
C ASP A 299 -7.21 1.18 13.05
N PRO A 300 -5.93 1.01 12.65
CA PRO A 300 -5.52 -0.08 11.75
C PRO A 300 -5.75 -1.47 12.34
N PHE A 301 -5.95 -1.56 13.66
CA PHE A 301 -6.21 -2.81 14.37
C PHE A 301 -7.65 -2.92 14.88
N ALA A 302 -8.52 -1.97 14.51
CA ALA A 302 -9.88 -1.86 15.03
C ALA A 302 -9.97 -1.83 16.58
N ARG A 303 -8.89 -1.47 17.29
CA ARG A 303 -8.84 -1.42 18.75
C ARG A 303 -9.90 -0.49 19.33
N ASP A 304 -9.93 0.77 18.95
CA ASP A 304 -10.88 1.75 19.50
C ASP A 304 -12.32 1.29 19.25
N ARG A 305 -12.56 0.69 18.07
CA ARG A 305 -13.87 0.13 17.72
C ARG A 305 -14.22 -1.11 18.54
N ILE A 306 -13.27 -2.02 18.74
CA ILE A 306 -13.43 -3.24 19.53
C ILE A 306 -13.68 -2.85 21.00
N GLU A 307 -12.83 -2.00 21.58
CA GLU A 307 -12.94 -1.53 22.96
C GLU A 307 -14.29 -0.84 23.23
N ALA A 308 -14.77 -0.01 22.30
CA ALA A 308 -16.10 0.62 22.42
C ALA A 308 -17.26 -0.39 22.35
N SER A 309 -17.05 -1.56 21.74
CA SER A 309 -18.04 -2.64 21.64
C SER A 309 -17.93 -3.69 22.75
N LEU A 310 -16.83 -3.69 23.51
CA LEU A 310 -16.67 -4.59 24.64
C LEU A 310 -17.62 -4.17 25.78
N PRO A 311 -18.33 -5.11 26.41
CA PRO A 311 -19.15 -4.79 27.56
C PRO A 311 -18.26 -4.22 28.67
N SER A 312 -18.69 -3.10 29.26
CA SER A 312 -17.98 -2.51 30.40
C SER A 312 -17.88 -3.53 31.54
N PRO A 313 -16.74 -3.61 32.25
CA PRO A 313 -16.57 -4.50 33.40
C PRO A 313 -17.39 -3.96 34.59
N THR A 314 -18.71 -4.06 34.51
CA THR A 314 -19.64 -3.69 35.57
C THR A 314 -20.59 -4.86 35.83
N SER A 315 -20.01 -5.93 36.35
CA SER A 315 -20.57 -6.84 37.37
C SER A 315 -19.55 -7.96 37.58
N PRO A 316 -19.32 -8.44 38.81
CA PRO A 316 -18.56 -9.67 38.99
C PRO A 316 -19.31 -10.77 38.24
N ALA A 317 -18.70 -11.30 37.19
CA ALA A 317 -19.19 -12.52 36.57
C ALA A 317 -19.37 -13.56 37.69
N PRO A 318 -20.45 -14.36 37.70
CA PRO A 318 -20.56 -15.45 38.65
C PRO A 318 -19.29 -16.28 38.51
N THR A 319 -18.58 -16.47 39.64
CA THR A 319 -17.37 -17.29 39.69
C THR A 319 -17.74 -18.68 39.19
N MET A 320 -17.53 -18.95 37.91
CA MET A 320 -17.55 -20.31 37.39
C MET A 320 -16.35 -20.99 38.03
N ALA A 321 -16.61 -21.75 39.08
CA ALA A 321 -15.60 -22.61 39.67
C ALA A 321 -15.07 -23.51 38.55
N LEU A 322 -13.76 -23.43 38.29
CA LEU A 322 -13.10 -24.38 37.42
C LEU A 322 -13.41 -25.78 37.98
N PRO A 323 -14.04 -26.68 37.18
CA PRO A 323 -14.33 -28.01 37.66
C PRO A 323 -13.03 -28.66 38.12
N ALA A 324 -13.09 -29.40 39.24
CA ALA A 324 -11.95 -30.16 39.71
C ALA A 324 -11.49 -31.11 38.59
N PRO A 325 -10.18 -31.29 38.37
CA PRO A 325 -9.70 -32.16 37.31
C PRO A 325 -10.22 -33.58 37.56
N GLU A 326 -11.16 -34.03 36.73
CA GLU A 326 -11.67 -35.39 36.80
C GLU A 326 -10.54 -36.38 36.46
N GLY A 327 -10.53 -37.50 37.17
CA GLY A 327 -9.51 -38.53 37.04
C GLY A 327 -9.46 -39.05 35.61
N LYS A 328 -8.39 -38.72 34.89
CA LYS A 328 -8.14 -39.20 33.53
C LYS A 328 -8.06 -40.73 33.54
N SER A 329 -9.11 -41.39 33.07
CA SER A 329 -9.00 -42.78 32.64
C SER A 329 -8.12 -42.82 31.39
N ALA A 330 -7.30 -43.85 31.25
CA ALA A 330 -6.32 -43.94 30.16
C ALA A 330 -6.43 -45.30 29.46
N LEU A 331 -6.45 -45.27 28.14
CA LEU A 331 -6.48 -46.45 27.27
C LEU A 331 -5.09 -46.74 26.73
N GLN A 332 -4.70 -48.01 26.80
CA GLN A 332 -3.47 -48.49 26.21
C GLN A 332 -3.70 -48.84 24.74
N LEU A 333 -2.90 -48.24 23.88
CA LEU A 333 -2.88 -48.46 22.43
C LEU A 333 -1.55 -49.10 22.03
N ARG A 334 -1.56 -49.91 20.98
CA ARG A 334 -0.36 -50.35 20.31
C ARG A 334 -0.30 -49.68 18.94
N LEU A 335 0.84 -49.06 18.65
CA LEU A 335 1.14 -48.44 17.37
C LEU A 335 2.18 -49.30 16.66
N ARG A 336 1.92 -49.65 15.40
CA ARG A 336 2.94 -50.10 14.47
C ARG A 336 3.29 -48.95 13.53
N MET A 337 4.58 -48.67 13.36
CA MET A 337 5.09 -47.57 12.52
C MET A 337 6.30 -48.05 11.71
N VAL A 338 6.14 -48.10 10.38
CA VAL A 338 7.20 -48.41 9.42
C VAL A 338 7.47 -47.16 8.57
N LEU A 339 8.75 -46.80 8.46
CA LEU A 339 9.20 -45.64 7.68
C LEU A 339 10.10 -46.09 6.54
N THR A 340 9.71 -45.76 5.31
CA THR A 340 10.41 -46.14 4.08
C THR A 340 10.91 -44.88 3.37
N PRO A 341 12.23 -44.63 3.27
CA PRO A 341 12.76 -43.46 2.55
C PRO A 341 12.35 -43.44 1.07
N PHE A 342 12.10 -42.26 0.52
CA PHE A 342 11.85 -42.08 -0.93
C PHE A 342 13.09 -42.42 -1.79
N ALA A 343 14.30 -42.31 -1.22
CA ALA A 343 15.56 -42.63 -1.89
C ALA A 343 16.38 -43.65 -1.09
N ARG A 344 17.00 -44.63 -1.78
CA ARG A 344 17.73 -45.77 -1.18
C ARG A 344 18.96 -45.39 -0.32
N ALA A 345 19.49 -44.18 -0.46
CA ALA A 345 20.66 -43.72 0.30
C ALA A 345 20.32 -42.43 1.05
N GLY A 346 19.87 -42.55 2.30
CA GLY A 346 19.57 -41.38 3.14
C GLY A 346 19.32 -41.72 4.61
N ARG A 347 19.64 -40.78 5.51
CA ARG A 347 19.30 -40.85 6.95
C ARG A 347 17.88 -40.35 7.26
N GLY A 348 17.03 -40.23 6.23
CA GLY A 348 15.67 -39.67 6.32
C GLY A 348 14.79 -40.41 7.32
N ALA A 349 14.73 -41.74 7.23
CA ALA A 349 13.90 -42.56 8.12
C ALA A 349 14.31 -42.46 9.59
N ALA A 350 15.61 -42.40 9.89
CA ALA A 350 16.09 -42.25 11.27
C ALA A 350 15.74 -40.87 11.86
N LYS A 351 15.84 -39.81 11.05
CA LYS A 351 15.45 -38.46 11.45
C LYS A 351 13.93 -38.32 11.60
N ALA A 352 13.17 -38.85 10.64
CA ALA A 352 11.71 -38.88 10.68
C ALA A 352 11.21 -39.59 11.95
N ARG A 353 11.75 -40.78 12.25
CA ARG A 353 11.41 -41.53 13.46
C ARG A 353 11.69 -40.73 14.73
N GLY A 354 12.88 -40.13 14.85
CA GLY A 354 13.24 -39.33 16.01
C GLY A 354 12.29 -38.14 16.23
N ARG A 355 11.88 -37.47 15.15
CA ARG A 355 10.92 -36.35 15.25
C ARG A 355 9.50 -36.80 15.57
N ILE A 356 9.04 -37.92 15.00
CA ILE A 356 7.74 -38.49 15.31
C ILE A 356 7.69 -38.92 16.79
N GLU A 357 8.74 -39.57 17.30
CA GLU A 357 8.84 -39.94 18.71
C GLU A 357 8.82 -38.73 19.65
N GLU A 358 9.61 -37.70 19.33
CA GLU A 358 9.75 -36.49 20.15
C GLU A 358 8.48 -35.63 20.17
N ILE A 359 7.76 -35.53 19.05
CA ILE A 359 6.70 -34.53 18.86
C ILE A 359 5.31 -35.18 18.87
N CYS A 360 5.11 -36.22 18.07
CA CYS A 360 3.79 -36.84 17.89
C CYS A 360 3.49 -37.84 19.01
N LEU A 361 4.47 -38.66 19.40
CA LEU A 361 4.26 -39.77 20.33
C LEU A 361 4.50 -39.40 21.81
N ALA A 362 5.32 -38.37 22.07
CA ALA A 362 5.62 -37.91 23.44
C ALA A 362 4.37 -37.53 24.27
N PRO A 363 3.35 -36.83 23.72
CA PRO A 363 2.11 -36.53 24.46
C PRO A 363 1.35 -37.77 24.94
N PHE A 364 1.53 -38.90 24.25
CA PHE A 364 0.90 -40.18 24.54
C PHE A 364 1.79 -41.11 25.39
N GLN A 365 2.87 -40.59 25.99
CA GLN A 365 3.79 -41.35 26.83
C GLN A 365 4.27 -42.64 26.15
N ALA A 366 4.57 -42.56 24.85
CA ALA A 366 4.84 -43.74 24.06
C ALA A 366 6.10 -44.46 24.53
N VAL A 367 5.98 -45.76 24.79
CA VAL A 367 7.10 -46.64 25.14
C VAL A 367 7.37 -47.58 23.99
N ARG A 368 8.59 -47.52 23.45
CA ARG A 368 9.02 -48.43 22.40
C ARG A 368 9.21 -49.83 22.98
N LEU A 369 8.58 -50.84 22.36
CA LEU A 369 8.56 -52.20 22.90
C LEU A 369 9.89 -52.94 22.72
N ASN A 370 10.69 -52.58 21.71
CA ASN A 370 12.06 -53.08 21.51
C ASN A 370 12.86 -52.09 20.61
N THR A 371 14.17 -51.96 20.81
CA THR A 371 15.08 -51.16 19.96
C THR A 371 15.12 -51.60 18.50
N ALA A 372 14.70 -52.83 18.19
CA ALA A 372 14.57 -53.36 16.83
C ALA A 372 13.13 -53.32 16.26
N SER A 373 12.09 -53.09 17.08
CA SER A 373 10.70 -53.18 16.59
C SER A 373 10.19 -51.85 16.02
N SER A 374 9.23 -51.98 15.10
CA SER A 374 8.39 -50.89 14.59
C SER A 374 7.17 -50.67 15.50
N GLU A 375 7.21 -51.13 16.75
CA GLU A 375 6.04 -51.18 17.63
C GLU A 375 6.23 -50.36 18.92
N TYR A 376 5.18 -49.62 19.27
CA TYR A 376 5.12 -48.71 20.41
C TYR A 376 3.85 -48.98 21.21
N ARG A 377 3.91 -48.75 22.52
CA ARG A 377 2.75 -48.71 23.40
C ARG A 377 2.46 -47.26 23.75
N LEU A 378 1.27 -46.79 23.45
CA LEU A 378 0.81 -45.44 23.72
C LEU A 378 -0.25 -45.46 24.81
N THR A 379 -0.33 -44.37 25.57
CA THR A 379 -1.36 -44.13 26.58
C THR A 379 -2.18 -42.93 26.13
N ALA A 380 -3.40 -43.18 25.66
CA ALA A 380 -4.34 -42.13 25.27
C ALA A 380 -5.32 -41.81 26.41
N PRO A 381 -5.64 -40.54 26.66
CA PRO A 381 -6.67 -40.19 27.63
C PRO A 381 -8.04 -40.64 27.10
N THR A 382 -8.80 -41.38 27.90
CA THR A 382 -10.23 -41.63 27.69
C THR A 382 -11.00 -40.62 28.52
N ASP A 383 -11.05 -39.41 27.99
CA ASP A 383 -11.92 -38.35 28.50
C ASP A 383 -13.31 -38.56 27.86
N PRO A 384 -14.40 -38.70 28.63
CA PRO A 384 -15.74 -38.89 28.07
C PRO A 384 -16.19 -37.72 27.17
N ASP A 385 -15.59 -36.54 27.31
CA ASP A 385 -15.89 -35.35 26.51
C ASP A 385 -14.96 -35.17 25.29
N ARG A 386 -13.98 -36.07 25.08
CA ARG A 386 -13.10 -36.03 23.90
C ARG A 386 -13.32 -37.23 23.00
N ASP A 387 -13.49 -36.95 21.71
CA ASP A 387 -13.57 -37.98 20.69
C ASP A 387 -12.19 -38.63 20.48
N LEU A 388 -12.05 -39.87 20.95
CA LEU A 388 -10.83 -40.66 20.80
C LEU A 388 -10.48 -40.85 19.32
N ASP A 389 -11.49 -40.97 18.44
CA ASP A 389 -11.26 -41.16 17.00
C ASP A 389 -10.62 -39.91 16.38
N GLU A 390 -11.07 -38.71 16.77
CA GLU A 390 -10.49 -37.45 16.30
C GLU A 390 -9.05 -37.27 16.79
N ILE A 391 -8.77 -37.63 18.05
CA ILE A 391 -7.41 -37.56 18.62
C ILE A 391 -6.45 -38.48 17.87
N LEU A 392 -6.86 -39.73 17.60
CA LEU A 392 -6.00 -40.71 16.93
C LEU A 392 -5.85 -40.40 15.43
N ALA A 393 -6.90 -39.91 14.77
CA ALA A 393 -6.82 -39.42 13.40
C ALA A 393 -5.83 -38.25 13.28
N THR A 394 -5.91 -37.27 14.19
CA THR A 394 -4.98 -36.14 14.23
C THR A 394 -3.54 -36.60 14.45
N LEU A 395 -3.33 -37.56 15.34
CA LEU A 395 -2.02 -38.16 15.58
C LEU A 395 -1.45 -38.79 14.30
N LEU A 396 -2.24 -39.61 13.60
CA LEU A 396 -1.81 -40.25 12.35
C LEU A 396 -1.49 -39.22 11.26
N ASP A 397 -2.30 -38.17 11.12
CA ASP A 397 -2.06 -37.08 10.16
C ASP A 397 -0.76 -36.34 10.43
N ASP A 398 -0.49 -36.00 11.69
CA ASP A 398 0.74 -35.32 12.09
C ASP A 398 1.97 -36.21 11.87
N MET A 399 1.85 -37.51 12.12
CA MET A 399 2.91 -38.48 11.82
C MET A 399 3.18 -38.56 10.31
N HIS A 400 2.16 -38.61 9.46
CA HIS A 400 2.31 -38.63 8.00
C HIS A 400 2.97 -37.34 7.48
N ARG A 401 2.55 -36.17 7.98
CA ARG A 401 3.14 -34.88 7.62
C ARG A 401 4.63 -34.81 8.02
N MET A 402 4.97 -35.33 9.19
CA MET A 402 6.34 -35.38 9.68
C MET A 402 7.21 -36.32 8.83
N ALA A 403 6.67 -37.48 8.42
CA ALA A 403 7.36 -38.41 7.54
C ALA A 403 7.64 -37.81 6.15
N ASP A 404 6.66 -37.13 5.55
CA ASP A 404 6.79 -36.50 4.23
C ASP A 404 7.80 -35.33 4.23
N THR A 405 7.79 -34.51 5.29
CA THR A 405 8.80 -33.46 5.53
C THR A 405 10.22 -34.02 5.53
N HIS A 406 10.38 -35.28 5.94
CA HIS A 406 11.64 -36.00 5.95
C HIS A 406 11.80 -37.01 4.80
N GLN A 407 11.00 -36.87 3.74
CA GLN A 407 11.07 -37.64 2.50
C GLN A 407 10.94 -39.16 2.73
N CYS A 408 9.99 -39.56 3.57
CA CYS A 408 9.71 -40.94 3.90
C CYS A 408 8.21 -41.24 3.73
N PHE A 409 7.89 -42.42 3.22
CA PHE A 409 6.58 -43.02 3.35
C PHE A 409 6.41 -43.55 4.77
N LEU A 410 5.24 -43.32 5.34
CA LEU A 410 4.83 -43.86 6.64
C LEU A 410 3.73 -44.89 6.40
N GLU A 411 3.90 -46.07 7.00
CA GLU A 411 2.81 -47.01 7.25
C GLU A 411 2.62 -47.05 8.77
N ALA A 412 1.50 -46.51 9.24
CA ALA A 412 1.16 -46.46 10.67
C ALA A 412 -0.16 -47.19 10.91
N SER A 413 -0.25 -47.92 12.01
CA SER A 413 -1.51 -48.51 12.45
C SER A 413 -1.62 -48.54 13.97
N LEU A 414 -2.78 -48.15 14.48
CA LEU A 414 -3.09 -48.11 15.90
C LEU A 414 -4.17 -49.15 16.22
N ASN A 415 -3.98 -49.92 17.28
CA ASN A 415 -5.00 -50.84 17.77
C ASN A 415 -5.11 -50.86 19.29
N THR A 416 -6.31 -51.17 19.76
CA THR A 416 -6.64 -51.37 21.17
C THR A 416 -6.76 -52.86 21.51
N GLY A 417 -6.65 -53.20 22.79
CA GLY A 417 -6.96 -54.56 23.27
C GLY A 417 -8.44 -54.96 23.15
N ASP A 418 -9.34 -54.00 22.90
CA ASP A 418 -10.78 -54.21 22.73
C ASP A 418 -11.22 -54.39 21.26
N GLY A 419 -10.28 -54.36 20.30
CA GLY A 419 -10.52 -54.69 18.89
C GLY A 419 -10.77 -53.52 17.95
N ARG A 420 -10.63 -52.27 18.40
CA ARG A 420 -10.66 -51.07 17.54
C ARG A 420 -9.32 -50.85 16.85
N HIS A 421 -9.38 -50.29 15.64
CA HIS A 421 -8.24 -50.18 14.72
C HIS A 421 -8.32 -48.90 13.88
N TRP A 422 -7.19 -48.21 13.70
CA TRP A 422 -7.04 -46.99 12.89
C TRP A 422 -5.76 -47.11 12.04
N ASP A 423 -5.83 -46.79 10.74
CA ASP A 423 -4.72 -46.83 9.77
C ASP A 423 -4.54 -45.50 9.05
#